data_AF-X0CCH6-F1
#
_entry.id   AF-X0CCH6-F1
#
_cell.length_a   1.000
_cell.length_b   1.000
_cell.length_c   1.000
_cell.angle_alpha   90.00
_cell.angle_beta   90.00
_cell.angle_gamma   90.00
#
_symmetry.space_group_name_H-M   'P 1'
#
loop_
_entity.id
_entity.type
_entity.pdbx_description
1 polymer ?
#
loop_
_entity_poly.entity_id
_entity_poly.type
_entity_poly.pdbx_seq_one_letter_code
_entity_poly.pdbx_strand_id
1 'polypeptide(L)'
;MERAANAVSKLKAQGKRVLIFVKEESTATTLNEMMRAHGLNSHEVATIWKRAECGFIVCNFNDADHPTHAVITTFATLKIPGPRFYGACHRGIVLEMADDLEDVLRATRALTSIGQTQQVEWTNYYVQETLDMVQDLAVSRKAVLRLFLNPAMYPEITGDLRGILAFHEVALSMGHAASLFYSAVAKLLKENPGAASKFKKSTMARIAKSWKSGQTLTMDHVNLKLPTIEDGIVLYNYVKDGYKQQL
;
A
#
# COMPACT_ATOMS: atom_id res chain seq x y z
N MET A 1 -3.83 14.66 -12.43
CA MET A 1 -5.29 14.50 -12.49
C MET A 1 -5.74 13.63 -13.66
N GLU A 2 -5.44 13.98 -14.91
CA GLU A 2 -5.82 13.21 -16.12
C GLU A 2 -5.50 11.70 -16.05
N ARG A 3 -4.31 11.35 -15.56
CA ARG A 3 -3.92 9.94 -15.33
C ARG A 3 -4.86 9.21 -14.37
N ALA A 4 -5.34 9.88 -13.32
CA ALA A 4 -6.24 9.29 -12.35
C ALA A 4 -7.63 9.05 -12.96
N ALA A 5 -8.18 9.99 -13.74
CA ALA A 5 -9.44 9.80 -14.46
C ALA A 5 -9.35 8.62 -15.44
N ASN A 6 -8.27 8.53 -16.21
CA ASN A 6 -8.02 7.41 -17.12
C ASN A 6 -7.89 6.06 -16.38
N ALA A 7 -7.25 6.05 -15.19
CA ALA A 7 -7.15 4.87 -14.36
C ALA A 7 -8.52 4.41 -13.83
N VAL A 8 -9.35 5.35 -13.37
CA VAL A 8 -10.73 5.05 -12.95
C VAL A 8 -11.55 4.50 -14.11
N SER A 9 -11.45 5.06 -15.31
CA SER A 9 -12.14 4.54 -16.50
C SER A 9 -11.75 3.10 -16.81
N LYS A 10 -10.46 2.75 -16.71
CA LYS A 10 -9.98 1.37 -16.88
C LYS A 10 -10.50 0.43 -15.79
N LEU A 11 -10.53 0.88 -14.54
CA LEU A 11 -11.04 0.09 -13.41
C LEU A 11 -12.56 -0.11 -13.49
N LYS A 12 -13.30 0.93 -13.90
CA LYS A 12 -14.73 0.86 -14.21
C LYS A 12 -15.02 -0.22 -15.26
N ALA A 13 -14.23 -0.29 -16.33
CA ALA A 13 -14.39 -1.32 -17.36
C ALA A 13 -14.19 -2.76 -16.82
N GLN A 14 -13.55 -2.92 -15.67
CA GLN A 14 -13.39 -4.18 -14.94
C GLN A 14 -14.46 -4.38 -13.85
N GLY A 15 -15.47 -3.50 -13.76
CA GLY A 15 -16.48 -3.52 -12.70
C GLY A 15 -15.96 -3.05 -11.33
N LYS A 16 -14.80 -2.39 -11.28
CA LYS A 16 -14.17 -1.97 -10.02
C LYS A 16 -14.51 -0.52 -9.69
N ARG A 17 -14.77 -0.28 -8.41
CA ARG A 17 -14.95 1.06 -7.81
C ARG A 17 -13.66 1.55 -7.20
N VAL A 18 -13.50 2.87 -7.12
CA VAL A 18 -12.25 3.48 -6.68
C VAL A 18 -12.48 4.52 -5.59
N LEU A 19 -11.76 4.40 -4.48
CA LEU A 19 -11.64 5.46 -3.48
C LEU A 19 -10.38 6.29 -3.77
N ILE A 20 -10.50 7.62 -3.80
CA ILE A 20 -9.41 8.51 -4.15
C ILE A 20 -9.15 9.47 -3.00
N PHE A 21 -7.90 9.50 -2.54
CA PHE A 21 -7.40 10.48 -1.59
C PHE A 21 -6.60 11.57 -2.29
N VAL A 22 -6.92 12.80 -1.94
CA VAL A 22 -6.19 14.02 -2.29
C VAL A 22 -5.85 14.78 -1.01
N LYS A 23 -4.93 15.73 -1.10
CA LYS A 23 -4.51 16.56 0.02
C LYS A 23 -5.45 17.75 0.16
N GLU A 24 -5.70 18.45 -0.95
CA GLU A 24 -6.45 19.71 -0.96
C GLU A 24 -7.90 19.51 -1.43
N GLU A 25 -8.85 20.20 -0.80
CA GLU A 25 -10.27 20.15 -1.20
C GLU A 25 -10.48 20.71 -2.62
N SER A 26 -9.73 21.74 -3.02
CA SER A 26 -9.78 22.29 -4.38
C SER A 26 -9.37 21.25 -5.45
N THR A 27 -8.38 20.40 -5.15
CA THR A 27 -8.01 19.27 -6.01
C THR A 27 -9.15 18.24 -6.08
N ALA A 28 -9.85 17.98 -4.97
CA ALA A 28 -10.98 17.07 -4.94
C ALA A 28 -12.11 17.52 -5.87
N THR A 29 -12.49 18.79 -5.78
CA THR A 29 -13.52 19.40 -6.62
C THR A 29 -13.13 19.37 -8.10
N THR A 30 -11.93 19.83 -8.43
CA THR A 30 -11.43 19.86 -9.82
C THR A 30 -11.38 18.45 -10.44
N LEU A 31 -10.90 17.48 -9.66
CA LEU A 31 -10.85 16.08 -10.09
C LEU A 31 -12.24 15.51 -10.33
N ASN A 32 -13.21 15.82 -9.46
CA ASN A 32 -14.58 15.35 -9.58
C ASN A 32 -15.27 15.90 -10.82
N GLU A 33 -15.12 17.20 -11.08
CA GLU A 33 -15.65 17.85 -12.30
C GLU A 33 -15.08 17.21 -13.57
N MET A 34 -13.75 17.01 -13.60
CA MET A 34 -13.07 16.37 -14.71
C MET A 34 -13.53 14.90 -14.90
N MET A 35 -13.71 14.12 -13.82
CA MET A 35 -14.21 12.76 -13.92
C MET A 35 -15.64 12.71 -14.47
N ARG A 36 -16.50 13.64 -14.05
CA ARG A 36 -17.87 13.76 -14.58
C ARG A 36 -17.88 14.14 -16.06
N ALA A 37 -16.98 15.04 -16.49
CA ALA A 37 -16.81 15.36 -17.90
C ALA A 37 -16.39 14.14 -18.75
N HIS A 38 -15.69 13.17 -18.14
CA HIS A 38 -15.35 11.88 -18.76
C HIS A 38 -16.47 10.81 -18.66
N GLY A 39 -17.67 11.19 -18.22
CA GLY A 39 -18.80 10.26 -18.09
C GLY A 39 -18.65 9.27 -16.91
N LEU A 40 -17.81 9.60 -15.93
CA LEU A 40 -17.70 8.84 -14.69
C LEU A 40 -18.70 9.39 -13.67
N ASN A 41 -19.58 8.53 -13.18
CA ASN A 41 -20.35 8.80 -11.97
C ASN A 41 -19.44 8.85 -10.73
N SER A 42 -18.89 10.03 -10.45
CA SER A 42 -18.02 10.32 -9.31
C SER A 42 -18.66 11.33 -8.34
N HIS A 43 -18.28 11.21 -7.08
CA HIS A 43 -18.71 12.11 -6.01
C HIS A 43 -17.54 12.56 -5.16
N GLU A 44 -17.58 13.82 -4.74
CA GLU A 44 -16.70 14.36 -3.72
C GLU A 44 -17.33 14.15 -2.34
N VAL A 45 -16.51 13.84 -1.34
CA VAL A 45 -16.86 13.88 0.08
C VAL A 45 -15.90 14.85 0.76
N ALA A 46 -16.42 16.05 1.07
CA ALA A 46 -15.67 17.11 1.75
C ALA A 46 -15.97 17.15 3.24
N THR A 47 -15.05 17.72 4.03
CA THR A 47 -15.21 17.83 5.48
C THR A 47 -16.31 18.81 5.89
N ILE A 48 -16.60 19.79 5.04
CA ILE A 48 -17.60 20.84 5.24
C ILE A 48 -19.05 20.37 5.03
N TRP A 49 -19.27 19.18 4.46
CA TRP A 49 -20.62 18.67 4.19
C TRP A 49 -21.27 18.13 5.45
N LYS A 50 -22.62 18.15 5.52
CA LYS A 50 -23.34 17.64 6.68
C LYS A 50 -23.13 16.13 6.79
N ARG A 51 -23.04 15.62 8.03
CA ARG A 51 -22.84 14.17 8.30
C ARG A 51 -23.82 13.26 7.54
N ALA A 52 -25.06 13.71 7.35
CA ALA A 52 -26.08 12.98 6.59
C ALA A 52 -25.77 12.90 5.08
N GLU A 53 -25.27 13.97 4.47
CA GLU A 53 -24.91 14.03 3.04
C GLU A 53 -23.69 13.15 2.76
N CYS A 54 -22.66 13.24 3.61
CA CYS A 54 -21.51 12.33 3.54
C CYS A 54 -21.94 10.87 3.73
N GLY A 55 -22.83 10.62 4.70
CA GLY A 55 -23.36 9.28 4.96
C GLY A 55 -24.09 8.70 3.73
N PHE A 56 -24.91 9.50 3.05
CA PHE A 56 -25.63 9.06 1.86
C PHE A 56 -24.69 8.66 0.71
N ILE A 57 -23.68 9.48 0.41
CA ILE A 57 -22.70 9.15 -0.64
C ILE A 57 -21.91 7.90 -0.29
N VAL A 58 -21.47 7.76 0.96
CA VAL A 58 -20.71 6.60 1.41
C VAL A 58 -21.57 5.33 1.36
N CYS A 59 -22.85 5.40 1.77
CA CYS A 59 -23.77 4.28 1.64
C CYS A 59 -23.94 3.85 0.18
N ASN A 60 -24.21 4.79 -0.73
CA ASN A 60 -24.33 4.51 -2.16
C ASN A 60 -23.02 3.96 -2.76
N PHE A 61 -21.88 4.44 -2.29
CA PHE A 61 -20.59 3.93 -2.74
C PHE A 61 -20.35 2.48 -2.32
N ASN A 62 -20.75 2.14 -1.09
CA ASN A 62 -20.60 0.81 -0.52
C ASN A 62 -21.63 -0.21 -1.06
N ASP A 63 -22.78 0.27 -1.54
CA ASP A 63 -23.77 -0.55 -2.24
C ASP A 63 -23.22 -1.01 -3.59
N ALA A 64 -23.08 -2.33 -3.76
CA ALA A 64 -22.51 -2.96 -4.95
C ALA A 64 -23.35 -2.75 -6.23
N ASP A 65 -24.65 -2.47 -6.09
CA ASP A 65 -25.57 -2.30 -7.22
C ASP A 65 -25.72 -0.83 -7.65
N HIS A 66 -25.32 0.12 -6.80
CA HIS A 66 -25.42 1.53 -7.11
C HIS A 66 -24.42 1.95 -8.21
N PRO A 67 -24.74 2.83 -9.18
CA PRO A 67 -23.86 3.12 -10.33
C PRO A 67 -22.61 3.98 -10.00
N THR A 68 -22.17 4.08 -8.75
CA THR A 68 -21.02 4.92 -8.39
C THR A 68 -19.71 4.27 -8.81
N HIS A 69 -18.89 4.99 -9.57
CA HIS A 69 -17.57 4.52 -9.99
C HIS A 69 -16.46 4.96 -9.05
N ALA A 70 -16.54 6.19 -8.53
CA ALA A 70 -15.48 6.74 -7.69
C ALA A 70 -16.01 7.68 -6.60
N VAL A 71 -15.32 7.67 -5.46
CA VAL A 71 -15.45 8.70 -4.43
C VAL A 71 -14.10 9.36 -4.24
N ILE A 72 -14.09 10.69 -4.22
CA ILE A 72 -12.90 11.52 -3.99
C ILE A 72 -13.06 12.20 -2.64
N THR A 73 -12.03 12.12 -1.81
CA THR A 73 -12.07 12.73 -0.47
C THR A 73 -10.68 13.15 -0.03
N THR A 74 -10.61 13.96 1.01
CA THR A 74 -9.34 14.40 1.60
C THR A 74 -8.95 13.57 2.82
N PHE A 75 -7.66 13.58 3.16
CA PHE A 75 -7.17 12.96 4.40
C PHE A 75 -7.81 13.54 5.66
N ALA A 76 -8.20 14.83 5.65
CA ALA A 76 -8.88 15.46 6.77
C ALA A 76 -10.22 14.76 7.11
N THR A 77 -10.91 14.23 6.09
CA THR A 77 -12.18 13.50 6.26
C THR A 77 -12.03 12.22 7.09
N LEU A 78 -10.84 11.62 7.12
CA LEU A 78 -10.54 10.45 7.95
C LEU A 78 -10.51 10.75 9.45
N LYS A 79 -10.36 12.03 9.82
CA LYS A 79 -10.33 12.47 11.22
C LYS A 79 -11.74 12.68 11.77
N ILE A 80 -12.76 12.64 10.92
CA ILE A 80 -14.16 12.77 11.28
C ILE A 80 -14.74 11.36 11.55
N PRO A 81 -15.44 11.13 12.67
CA PRO A 81 -16.15 9.87 12.90
C PRO A 81 -17.30 9.73 11.89
N GLY A 82 -17.19 8.85 10.89
CA GLY A 82 -18.30 8.69 9.95
C GLY A 82 -18.05 7.80 8.75
N PRO A 83 -17.22 8.21 7.79
CA PRO A 83 -17.16 7.52 6.52
C PRO A 83 -16.32 6.26 6.65
N ARG A 84 -16.96 5.12 6.44
CA ARG A 84 -16.27 3.84 6.34
C ARG A 84 -16.51 3.29 4.93
N PHE A 85 -15.44 3.15 4.16
CA PHE A 85 -15.50 2.86 2.72
C PHE A 85 -15.35 1.37 2.39
N TYR A 86 -15.75 0.49 3.30
CA TYR A 86 -15.62 -0.96 3.14
C TYR A 86 -16.80 -1.58 2.39
N GLY A 87 -16.59 -2.78 1.85
CA GLY A 87 -17.61 -3.52 1.09
C GLY A 87 -17.20 -3.63 -0.37
N ALA A 88 -17.96 -3.02 -1.27
CA ALA A 88 -17.78 -3.15 -2.71
C ALA A 88 -16.42 -2.60 -3.24
N CYS A 89 -15.86 -1.58 -2.58
CA CYS A 89 -14.59 -0.99 -2.99
C CYS A 89 -13.39 -1.74 -2.41
N HIS A 90 -12.42 -2.04 -3.27
CA HIS A 90 -11.15 -2.70 -2.94
C HIS A 90 -9.99 -2.12 -3.79
N ARG A 91 -10.18 -0.92 -4.35
CA ARG A 91 -9.17 -0.17 -5.09
C ARG A 91 -9.07 1.26 -4.56
N GLY A 92 -7.86 1.66 -4.21
CA GLY A 92 -7.55 2.98 -3.72
C GLY A 92 -6.53 3.71 -4.59
N ILE A 93 -6.68 5.03 -4.74
CA ILE A 93 -5.69 5.90 -5.37
C ILE A 93 -5.33 7.00 -4.39
N VAL A 94 -4.04 7.25 -4.18
CA VAL A 94 -3.55 8.49 -3.56
C VAL A 94 -2.98 9.36 -4.68
N LEU A 95 -3.59 10.52 -4.93
CA LEU A 95 -3.17 11.42 -6.00
C LEU A 95 -2.24 12.53 -5.49
N GLU A 96 -2.38 12.93 -4.23
CA GLU A 96 -1.49 13.86 -3.55
C GLU A 96 -1.08 13.23 -2.23
N MET A 97 0.21 13.23 -1.92
CA MET A 97 0.70 12.61 -0.69
C MET A 97 0.37 13.48 0.51
N ALA A 98 -0.10 12.87 1.59
CA ALA A 98 -0.24 13.58 2.86
C ALA A 98 1.14 13.94 3.44
N ASP A 99 1.20 15.01 4.23
CA ASP A 99 2.43 15.39 4.92
C ASP A 99 2.74 14.44 6.09
N ASP A 100 1.70 13.83 6.66
CA ASP A 100 1.79 12.85 7.75
C ASP A 100 1.52 11.44 7.24
N LEU A 101 2.45 10.55 7.56
CA LEU A 101 2.30 9.12 7.36
C LEU A 101 1.04 8.57 8.01
N GLU A 102 0.67 9.03 9.21
CA GLU A 102 -0.47 8.45 9.91
C GLU A 102 -1.77 8.67 9.13
N ASP A 103 -1.86 9.79 8.41
CA ASP A 103 -2.97 10.06 7.50
C ASP A 103 -2.95 9.13 6.28
N VAL A 104 -1.77 8.83 5.72
CA VAL A 104 -1.64 7.83 4.64
C VAL A 104 -2.03 6.43 5.12
N LEU A 105 -1.55 6.00 6.29
CA LEU A 105 -1.89 4.70 6.85
C LEU A 105 -3.37 4.60 7.22
N ARG A 106 -3.97 5.69 7.69
CA ARG A 106 -5.41 5.76 7.98
C ARG A 106 -6.22 5.69 6.68
N ALA A 107 -5.75 6.34 5.61
CA ALA A 107 -6.35 6.29 4.27
C ALA A 107 -6.31 4.87 3.70
N THR A 108 -5.15 4.21 3.77
CA THR A 108 -5.01 2.86 3.20
C THR A 108 -5.85 1.83 3.93
N ARG A 109 -6.04 2.04 5.24
CA ARG A 109 -6.93 1.22 6.08
C ARG A 109 -8.42 1.48 5.86
N ALA A 110 -8.79 2.56 5.17
CA ALA A 110 -10.19 2.91 4.94
C ALA A 110 -10.96 1.82 4.18
N LEU A 111 -10.26 1.00 3.39
CA LEU A 111 -10.82 -0.11 2.62
C LEU A 111 -10.66 -1.49 3.30
N THR A 112 -9.78 -1.60 4.31
CA THR A 112 -9.38 -2.90 4.92
C THR A 112 -10.11 -3.19 6.24
N SER A 113 -11.37 -2.77 6.38
CA SER A 113 -12.14 -3.00 7.61
C SER A 113 -12.86 -4.36 7.63
N ILE A 114 -13.50 -4.68 8.76
CA ILE A 114 -14.26 -5.92 8.97
C ILE A 114 -15.28 -6.12 7.83
N GLY A 115 -15.22 -7.27 7.15
CA GLY A 115 -16.10 -7.63 6.04
C GLY A 115 -15.50 -7.52 4.63
N GLN A 116 -14.28 -6.98 4.49
CA GLN A 116 -13.57 -6.98 3.21
C GLN A 116 -13.10 -8.39 2.85
N THR A 117 -13.61 -8.93 1.73
CA THR A 117 -13.27 -10.27 1.23
C THR A 117 -12.30 -10.24 0.04
N GLN A 118 -12.17 -9.09 -0.61
CA GLN A 118 -11.30 -8.89 -1.76
C GLN A 118 -9.95 -8.32 -1.33
N GLN A 119 -8.90 -8.64 -2.10
CA GLN A 119 -7.60 -8.03 -1.90
C GLN A 119 -7.66 -6.54 -2.23
N VAL A 120 -7.40 -5.71 -1.22
CA VAL A 120 -7.31 -4.26 -1.37
C VAL A 120 -5.98 -3.91 -2.05
N GLU A 121 -6.04 -3.11 -3.10
CA GLU A 121 -4.86 -2.58 -3.79
C GLU A 121 -4.90 -1.06 -3.80
N TRP A 122 -3.78 -0.44 -3.45
CA TRP A 122 -3.57 1.00 -3.49
C TRP A 122 -2.59 1.36 -4.60
N THR A 123 -2.81 2.50 -5.24
CA THR A 123 -1.88 3.08 -6.22
C THR A 123 -1.60 4.53 -5.87
N ASN A 124 -0.33 4.84 -5.63
CA ASN A 124 0.10 6.22 -5.42
C ASN A 124 0.53 6.82 -6.76
N TYR A 125 -0.08 7.94 -7.13
CA TYR A 125 0.35 8.74 -8.27
C TYR A 125 1.24 9.85 -7.76
N TYR A 126 2.53 9.75 -8.08
CA TYR A 126 3.48 10.85 -8.00
C TYR A 126 4.16 10.99 -9.36
N VAL A 127 4.74 12.16 -9.64
CA VAL A 127 5.58 12.33 -10.82
C VAL A 127 6.97 11.81 -10.48
N GLN A 128 7.46 10.83 -11.24
CA GLN A 128 8.82 10.34 -11.06
C GLN A 128 9.83 11.46 -11.35
N GLU A 129 10.96 11.42 -10.66
CA GLU A 129 12.05 12.40 -10.83
C GLU A 129 11.68 13.85 -10.49
N THR A 130 10.62 14.06 -9.71
CA THR A 130 10.24 15.37 -9.15
C THR A 130 10.37 15.39 -7.63
N LEU A 131 10.12 16.57 -7.04
CA LEU A 131 10.07 16.74 -5.59
C LEU A 131 9.01 15.84 -4.92
N ASP A 132 7.95 15.45 -5.63
CA ASP A 132 6.93 14.52 -5.13
C ASP A 132 7.53 13.18 -4.71
N MET A 133 8.49 12.68 -5.50
CA MET A 133 9.20 11.43 -5.19
C MET A 133 10.08 11.58 -3.93
N VAL A 134 10.66 12.75 -3.70
CA VAL A 134 11.46 13.01 -2.49
C VAL A 134 10.56 12.99 -1.25
N GLN A 135 9.37 13.61 -1.35
CA GLN A 135 8.40 13.63 -0.26
C GLN A 135 7.86 12.23 0.04
N ASP A 136 7.49 11.47 -0.99
CA ASP A 136 7.06 10.08 -0.88
C ASP A 136 8.13 9.18 -0.21
N LEU A 137 9.40 9.31 -0.63
CA LEU A 137 10.51 8.58 -0.01
C LEU A 137 10.73 8.98 1.46
N ALA A 138 10.62 10.26 1.79
CA ALA A 138 10.77 10.75 3.15
C ALA A 138 9.66 10.22 4.08
N VAL A 139 8.40 10.23 3.61
CA VAL A 139 7.25 9.66 4.33
C VAL A 139 7.42 8.16 4.50
N SER A 140 7.76 7.44 3.42
CA SER A 140 8.02 6.01 3.43
C SER A 140 9.12 5.64 4.43
N ARG A 141 10.23 6.38 4.46
CA ARG A 141 11.34 6.13 5.40
C ARG A 141 10.93 6.29 6.85
N LYS A 142 10.19 7.36 7.19
CA LYS A 142 9.65 7.56 8.54
C LYS A 142 8.71 6.42 8.94
N ALA A 143 7.93 5.91 8.00
CA ALA A 143 7.01 4.81 8.22
C ALA A 143 7.68 3.51 8.56
N VAL A 144 8.68 3.14 7.76
CA VAL A 144 9.45 1.92 7.99
C VAL A 144 10.09 1.98 9.37
N LEU A 145 10.62 3.14 9.78
CA LEU A 145 11.22 3.30 11.10
C LEU A 145 10.17 3.13 12.23
N ARG A 146 9.00 3.76 12.13
CA ARG A 146 7.92 3.63 13.14
C ARG A 146 7.44 2.19 13.28
N LEU A 147 7.26 1.49 12.15
CA LEU A 147 6.84 0.09 12.12
C LEU A 147 7.93 -0.83 12.67
N PHE A 148 9.19 -0.62 12.28
CA PHE A 148 10.34 -1.37 12.77
C PHE A 148 10.51 -1.27 14.30
N LEU A 149 10.28 -0.08 14.86
CA LEU A 149 10.37 0.18 16.30
C LEU A 149 9.13 -0.28 17.09
N ASN A 150 8.05 -0.70 16.43
CA ASN A 150 6.87 -1.19 17.11
C ASN A 150 7.08 -2.64 17.61
N PRO A 151 7.17 -2.85 18.94
CA PRO A 151 7.47 -4.19 19.48
C PRO A 151 6.33 -5.20 19.28
N ALA A 152 5.11 -4.73 19.05
CA ALA A 152 3.96 -5.62 18.82
C ALA A 152 3.94 -6.21 17.39
N MET A 153 4.71 -5.64 16.46
CA MET A 153 4.70 -6.12 15.08
C MET A 153 5.74 -7.24 14.90
N TYR A 154 5.27 -8.43 14.52
CA TYR A 154 6.09 -9.63 14.30
C TYR A 154 7.07 -9.88 15.46
N PRO A 155 6.58 -10.16 16.68
CA PRO A 155 7.43 -10.28 17.87
C PRO A 155 8.50 -11.36 17.73
N GLU A 156 8.20 -12.42 16.97
CA GLU A 156 9.09 -13.55 16.67
C GLU A 156 10.29 -13.17 15.76
N ILE A 157 10.19 -12.05 15.03
CA ILE A 157 11.13 -11.66 13.97
C ILE A 157 11.85 -10.39 14.39
N THR A 158 13.18 -10.41 14.39
CA THR A 158 14.02 -9.33 14.91
C THR A 158 15.06 -8.85 13.90
N GLY A 159 15.73 -7.74 14.22
CA GLY A 159 16.78 -7.14 13.40
C GLY A 159 16.32 -6.78 12.00
N ASP A 160 17.21 -6.90 11.03
CA ASP A 160 16.98 -6.49 9.65
C ASP A 160 15.82 -7.22 8.95
N LEU A 161 15.46 -8.45 9.37
CA LEU A 161 14.27 -9.14 8.86
C LEU A 161 12.98 -8.42 9.26
N ARG A 162 12.94 -7.85 10.46
CA ARG A 162 11.84 -6.94 10.87
C ARG A 162 11.84 -5.68 10.01
N GLY A 163 13.03 -5.16 9.67
CA GLY A 163 13.16 -4.04 8.73
C GLY A 163 12.59 -4.36 7.36
N ILE A 164 12.84 -5.55 6.82
CA ILE A 164 12.27 -6.04 5.55
C ILE A 164 10.74 -6.14 5.63
N LEU A 165 10.20 -6.69 6.71
CA LEU A 165 8.75 -6.76 6.93
C LEU A 165 8.12 -5.37 7.01
N ALA A 166 8.70 -4.47 7.81
CA ALA A 166 8.23 -3.09 7.93
C ALA A 166 8.27 -2.36 6.58
N PHE A 167 9.37 -2.51 5.81
CA PHE A 167 9.48 -1.98 4.46
C PHE A 167 8.39 -2.53 3.54
N HIS A 168 8.15 -3.84 3.57
CA HIS A 168 7.14 -4.46 2.73
C HIS A 168 5.73 -3.97 3.06
N GLU A 169 5.36 -3.84 4.33
CA GLU A 169 4.04 -3.29 4.74
C GLU A 169 3.84 -1.85 4.26
N VAL A 170 4.88 -1.02 4.41
CA VAL A 170 4.85 0.36 3.95
C VAL A 170 4.74 0.39 2.43
N ALA A 171 5.58 -0.36 1.71
CA ALA A 171 5.55 -0.40 0.25
C ALA A 171 4.17 -0.80 -0.28
N LEU A 172 3.53 -1.83 0.29
CA LEU A 172 2.17 -2.22 -0.07
C LEU A 172 1.14 -1.11 0.22
N SER A 173 1.25 -0.48 1.39
CA SER A 173 0.37 0.64 1.77
C SER A 173 0.54 1.83 0.83
N MET A 174 1.78 2.09 0.40
CA MET A 174 2.12 3.17 -0.52
C MET A 174 1.91 2.78 -2.00
N GLY A 175 1.31 1.62 -2.29
CA GLY A 175 1.12 1.16 -3.67
C GLY A 175 2.41 0.99 -4.47
N HIS A 176 3.56 0.91 -3.80
CA HIS A 176 4.83 0.62 -4.43
C HIS A 176 4.91 -0.86 -4.79
N ALA A 177 5.56 -1.14 -5.92
CA ALA A 177 6.00 -2.49 -6.23
C ALA A 177 7.02 -2.89 -5.15
N ALA A 178 6.53 -3.57 -4.12
CA ALA A 178 7.36 -3.99 -3.01
C ALA A 178 8.50 -4.84 -3.60
N SER A 179 9.73 -4.42 -3.33
CA SER A 179 10.97 -4.91 -3.93
C SER A 179 10.99 -6.43 -4.17
N LEU A 180 11.31 -6.83 -5.40
CA LEU A 180 10.96 -8.16 -5.94
C LEU A 180 11.45 -9.34 -5.07
N PHE A 181 12.68 -9.31 -4.55
CA PHE A 181 13.16 -10.39 -3.65
C PHE A 181 12.72 -10.22 -2.19
N TYR A 182 12.97 -9.05 -1.60
CA TYR A 182 12.72 -8.84 -0.17
C TYR A 182 11.24 -8.87 0.18
N SER A 183 10.35 -8.58 -0.77
CA SER A 183 8.91 -8.76 -0.60
C SER A 183 8.49 -10.22 -0.64
N ALA A 184 9.15 -11.04 -1.45
CA ALA A 184 8.95 -12.49 -1.41
C ALA A 184 9.42 -13.07 -0.07
N VAL A 185 10.55 -12.57 0.47
CA VAL A 185 11.01 -12.91 1.83
C VAL A 185 10.00 -12.48 2.89
N ALA A 186 9.52 -11.23 2.83
CA ALA A 186 8.52 -10.72 3.77
C ALA A 186 7.25 -11.57 3.75
N LYS A 187 6.72 -11.87 2.56
CA LYS A 187 5.52 -12.71 2.41
C LYS A 187 5.71 -14.11 3.01
N LEU A 188 6.84 -14.78 2.70
CA LEU A 188 7.15 -16.09 3.27
C LEU A 188 7.24 -16.04 4.80
N LEU A 189 7.86 -14.99 5.36
CA LEU A 189 8.02 -14.84 6.81
C LEU A 189 6.70 -14.53 7.53
N LYS A 190 5.76 -13.81 6.90
CA LYS A 190 4.41 -13.63 7.44
C LYS A 190 3.67 -14.97 7.55
N GLU A 191 3.83 -15.83 6.55
CA GLU A 191 3.20 -17.16 6.51
C GLU A 191 3.95 -18.18 7.39
N ASN A 192 5.26 -18.00 7.59
CA ASN A 192 6.14 -18.93 8.31
C ASN A 192 7.13 -18.20 9.25
N PRO A 193 6.67 -17.59 10.36
CA PRO A 193 7.54 -16.78 11.21
C PRO A 193 8.77 -17.52 11.76
N GLY A 194 8.64 -18.81 12.07
CA GLY A 194 9.75 -19.64 12.56
C GLY A 194 10.90 -19.84 11.56
N ALA A 195 10.67 -19.55 10.26
CA ALA A 195 11.72 -19.59 9.26
C ALA A 195 12.76 -18.46 9.42
N ALA A 196 12.47 -17.40 10.19
CA ALA A 196 13.37 -16.28 10.41
C ALA A 196 14.77 -16.69 10.86
N SER A 197 14.87 -17.71 11.73
CA SER A 197 16.15 -18.27 12.21
C SER A 197 17.08 -18.80 11.10
N LYS A 198 16.51 -19.11 9.92
CA LYS A 198 17.24 -19.64 8.75
C LYS A 198 17.76 -18.55 7.82
N PHE A 199 17.36 -17.29 7.99
CA PHE A 199 17.79 -16.16 7.17
C PHE A 199 19.00 -15.44 7.78
N LYS A 200 20.16 -16.08 7.67
CA LYS A 200 21.48 -15.50 7.98
C LYS A 200 22.06 -14.85 6.72
N LYS A 201 23.07 -13.99 6.84
CA LYS A 201 23.73 -13.36 5.67
C LYS A 201 24.15 -14.38 4.60
N SER A 202 24.76 -15.50 5.01
CA SER A 202 25.25 -16.54 4.09
C SER A 202 24.13 -17.33 3.42
N THR A 203 23.00 -17.55 4.10
CA THR A 203 21.86 -18.26 3.52
C THR A 203 21.01 -17.34 2.66
N MET A 204 20.85 -16.07 3.02
CA MET A 204 20.13 -15.06 2.24
C MET A 204 20.69 -14.93 0.82
N ALA A 205 22.02 -14.89 0.67
CA ALA A 205 22.69 -14.87 -0.63
C ALA A 205 22.31 -16.08 -1.51
N ARG A 206 22.31 -17.27 -0.90
CA ARG A 206 22.02 -18.53 -1.60
C ARG A 206 20.54 -18.66 -1.95
N ILE A 207 19.66 -18.23 -1.05
CA ILE A 207 18.22 -18.15 -1.29
C ILE A 207 17.96 -17.20 -2.48
N ALA A 208 18.55 -16.01 -2.49
CA ALA A 208 18.43 -15.06 -3.60
C ALA A 208 18.90 -15.64 -4.94
N LYS A 209 20.04 -16.34 -4.94
CA LYS A 209 20.60 -17.00 -6.13
C LYS A 209 19.78 -18.17 -6.67
N SER A 210 18.90 -18.76 -5.86
CA SER A 210 17.99 -19.85 -6.29
C SER A 210 16.59 -19.34 -6.65
N TRP A 211 16.38 -18.03 -6.61
CA TRP A 211 15.09 -17.38 -6.84
C TRP A 211 15.17 -16.36 -7.97
N LYS A 212 14.11 -16.26 -8.78
CA LYS A 212 13.96 -15.21 -9.80
C LYS A 212 12.67 -14.42 -9.62
N SER A 213 12.67 -13.20 -10.17
CA SER A 213 11.49 -12.32 -10.16
C SER A 213 10.23 -13.04 -10.69
N GLY A 214 9.11 -12.85 -10.00
CA GLY A 214 7.82 -13.45 -10.34
C GLY A 214 7.62 -14.89 -9.81
N GLN A 215 8.65 -15.54 -9.28
CA GLN A 215 8.52 -16.85 -8.65
C GLN A 215 8.04 -16.75 -7.20
N THR A 216 7.22 -17.69 -6.74
CA THR A 216 6.91 -17.79 -5.30
C THR A 216 8.14 -18.29 -4.54
N LEU A 217 8.57 -17.55 -3.52
CA LEU A 217 9.59 -18.02 -2.59
C LEU A 217 8.98 -19.06 -1.64
N THR A 218 9.64 -20.20 -1.47
CA THR A 218 9.12 -21.35 -0.71
C THR A 218 10.10 -21.84 0.35
N MET A 219 9.65 -22.70 1.26
CA MET A 219 10.52 -23.33 2.25
C MET A 219 11.64 -24.18 1.64
N ASP A 220 11.51 -24.69 0.42
CA ASP A 220 12.61 -25.42 -0.24
C ASP A 220 13.76 -24.49 -0.65
N HIS A 221 13.47 -23.23 -1.00
CA HIS A 221 14.51 -22.20 -1.17
C HIS A 221 15.22 -21.96 0.16
N VAL A 222 14.45 -21.74 1.24
CA VAL A 222 14.97 -21.44 2.59
C VAL A 222 15.78 -22.60 3.16
N ASN A 223 15.37 -23.84 2.88
CA ASN A 223 16.09 -25.05 3.25
C ASN A 223 17.24 -25.39 2.30
N LEU A 224 17.54 -24.52 1.32
CA LEU A 224 18.67 -24.64 0.40
C LEU A 224 18.65 -25.93 -0.44
N LYS A 225 17.46 -26.46 -0.72
CA LYS A 225 17.28 -27.65 -1.57
C LYS A 225 17.30 -27.31 -3.06
N LEU A 226 17.01 -26.05 -3.40
CA LEU A 226 16.97 -25.60 -4.78
C LEU A 226 18.35 -25.16 -5.26
N PRO A 227 18.73 -25.50 -6.51
CA PRO A 227 19.99 -25.08 -7.08
C PRO A 227 20.00 -23.57 -7.36
N THR A 228 21.19 -23.01 -7.46
CA THR A 228 21.38 -21.69 -8.08
C THR A 228 20.87 -21.72 -9.52
N ILE A 229 20.22 -20.65 -9.94
CA ILE A 229 19.73 -20.48 -11.31
C ILE A 229 20.49 -19.34 -12.00
N GLU A 230 20.52 -19.36 -13.33
CA GLU A 230 21.26 -18.38 -14.16
C GLU A 230 20.79 -16.95 -13.90
N ASP A 231 19.48 -16.71 -13.87
CA ASP A 231 18.86 -15.42 -13.58
C ASP A 231 18.62 -15.17 -12.07
N GLY A 232 19.41 -15.82 -11.22
CA GLY A 232 19.30 -15.69 -9.77
C GLY A 232 19.69 -14.30 -9.28
N ILE A 233 19.04 -13.82 -8.22
CA ILE A 233 19.33 -12.48 -7.70
C ILE A 233 20.66 -12.44 -6.96
N VAL A 234 21.47 -11.43 -7.31
CA VAL A 234 22.72 -11.10 -6.62
C VAL A 234 22.49 -9.92 -5.68
N LEU A 235 22.69 -10.14 -4.39
CA LEU A 235 22.60 -9.09 -3.37
C LEU A 235 23.95 -8.39 -3.20
N TYR A 236 24.01 -7.10 -3.49
CA TYR A 236 25.22 -6.28 -3.33
C TYR A 236 25.36 -5.70 -1.92
N ASN A 237 24.24 -5.27 -1.34
CA ASN A 237 24.16 -4.75 0.02
C ASN A 237 23.34 -5.73 0.86
N TYR A 238 24.00 -6.41 1.79
CA TYR A 238 23.35 -7.37 2.69
C TYR A 238 22.67 -6.66 3.87
N VAL A 239 21.57 -7.25 4.32
CA VAL A 239 21.16 -7.25 5.72
C VAL A 239 22.41 -7.49 6.59
N LYS A 240 22.76 -6.52 7.44
CA LYS A 240 23.87 -6.65 8.39
C LYS A 240 23.43 -7.56 9.52
N ASP A 241 24.31 -8.45 9.96
CA ASP A 241 24.04 -9.25 11.17
C ASP A 241 23.95 -8.29 12.37
N GLY A 242 22.74 -8.09 12.89
CA GLY A 242 22.47 -7.30 14.08
C GLY A 242 22.81 -5.81 13.93
N TYR A 243 21.80 -4.97 13.72
CA TYR A 243 21.91 -3.56 14.07
C TYR A 243 22.24 -3.46 15.56
N LYS A 244 23.52 -3.24 15.90
CA LYS A 244 23.89 -2.70 17.21
C LYS A 244 23.21 -1.35 17.28
N GLN A 245 22.25 -1.21 18.20
CA GLN A 245 21.66 0.07 18.56
C GLN A 245 22.80 1.03 18.90
N GLN A 246 23.07 1.97 18.00
CA GLN A 246 23.60 3.26 18.39
C GLN A 246 22.42 4.21 18.25
N LEU A 247 21.71 4.34 19.38
CA LEU A 247 20.95 5.53 19.72
C LEU A 247 21.94 6.69 19.89
#